data_AF-A0A2X2DZG7-F1
#
_entry.id   AF-A0A2X2DZG7-F1
#
_cell.length_a   1.000
_cell.length_b   1.000
_cell.length_c   1.000
_cell.angle_alpha   90.00
_cell.angle_beta   90.00
_cell.angle_gamma   90.00
#
_symmetry.space_group_name_H-M   'P 1'
#
loop_
_entity.id
_entity.type
_entity.pdbx_description
1 polymer ?
#
loop_
_entity_poly.entity_id
_entity_poly.type
_entity_poly.pdbx_seq_one_letter_code
_entity_poly.pdbx_strand_id
1 'polypeptide(L)'
;MNDQKGSGMAEVAFFGILLILFVGGTWYILSPYIMWLSLYVSYWACAIYEHLSWLMSQTELKTVVAARKAIPSMSPAHHGISTLLKLMEIHGYVWRWIAIPSMLWIGFKVNKGVVRFKYKREIKNVYDLIEIQRKHFPASAIIYKKNLLAEHPYIGPWATYALPLDFALDNQMLWTSKEPISADTPVDEKKMVVIPPFIPDQKKVNFPTKRTLLPHHRYVAFNIPQAFKTFSSQLGPLWSGFEKLPPLEKAIYAILCIYAAGDEAKGWEVVKQIAFSFKEGERDKKGRLLTPHFADTTGIDEILEQYGSNPEVKKIEKLHAHKINVMTGVLRLGRDKGRLFHCNLLWLKPVNRTLWYALCGQGGTAWYWEQAGAWSHAQVEIMIGKKILRPMVAGAIDQMRDVLSREHWIDPGEYSEAAQQRLVQEANEVIEIARQQAAAAAKNKAGAPFGMSSYTAPPINTNRHRKEDDEP
;
A
#
# COMPACT_ATOMS: atom_id res chain seq x y z
N MET A 1 4.08 -53.48 10.69
CA MET A 1 4.41 -52.48 9.65
C MET A 1 5.86 -52.62 9.12
N ASN A 2 6.46 -53.82 9.19
CA ASN A 2 7.81 -54.10 8.66
C ASN A 2 7.82 -55.20 7.57
N ASP A 3 6.68 -55.83 7.23
CA ASP A 3 6.64 -56.92 6.23
C ASP A 3 6.50 -56.46 4.77
N GLN A 4 6.19 -55.19 4.50
CA GLN A 4 6.04 -54.69 3.12
C GLN A 4 7.37 -54.32 2.43
N LYS A 5 8.50 -54.29 3.16
CA LYS A 5 9.80 -53.98 2.55
C LYS A 5 10.47 -55.18 1.87
N GLY A 6 10.07 -56.41 2.20
CA GLY A 6 10.63 -57.63 1.60
C GLY A 6 10.02 -57.97 0.23
N SER A 7 8.71 -57.75 0.04
CA SER A 7 8.01 -58.09 -1.20
C SER A 7 8.36 -57.16 -2.37
N GLY A 8 8.57 -55.86 -2.11
CA GLY A 8 8.92 -54.89 -3.16
C GLY A 8 10.27 -55.16 -3.81
N MET A 9 11.27 -55.60 -3.04
CA MET A 9 12.57 -55.99 -3.61
C MET A 9 12.47 -57.30 -4.40
N ALA A 10 11.64 -58.25 -3.97
CA ALA A 10 11.40 -59.50 -4.69
C ALA A 10 10.61 -59.29 -5.98
N GLU A 11 9.61 -58.39 -5.99
CA GLU A 11 8.85 -58.02 -7.19
C GLU A 11 9.71 -57.24 -8.19
N VAL A 12 10.51 -56.28 -7.73
CA VAL A 12 11.45 -55.55 -8.59
C VAL A 12 12.51 -56.51 -9.17
N ALA A 13 13.01 -57.46 -8.37
CA ALA A 13 13.91 -58.49 -8.86
C ALA A 13 13.22 -59.43 -9.86
N PHE A 14 11.97 -59.85 -9.61
CA PHE A 14 11.19 -60.70 -10.51
C PHE A 14 10.92 -60.02 -11.85
N PHE A 15 10.43 -58.77 -11.85
CA PHE A 15 10.21 -58.01 -13.08
C PHE A 15 11.53 -57.65 -13.78
N GLY A 16 12.61 -57.41 -13.02
CA GLY A 16 13.95 -57.22 -13.58
C GLY A 16 14.46 -58.47 -14.30
N ILE A 17 14.31 -59.65 -13.71
CA ILE A 17 14.67 -60.94 -14.32
C ILE A 17 13.79 -61.22 -15.54
N LEU A 18 12.49 -60.96 -15.45
CA LEU A 18 11.54 -61.16 -16.54
C LEU A 18 11.84 -60.22 -17.71
N LEU A 19 12.21 -58.96 -17.44
CA LEU A 19 12.69 -58.01 -18.45
C LEU A 19 14.00 -58.49 -19.10
N ILE A 20 14.96 -59.00 -18.32
CA ILE A 20 16.22 -59.54 -18.85
C ILE A 20 15.97 -60.77 -19.72
N LEU A 21 15.09 -61.69 -19.30
CA LEU A 21 14.70 -62.86 -20.08
C LEU A 21 13.92 -62.45 -21.34
N PHE A 22 13.06 -61.44 -21.27
CA PHE A 22 12.34 -60.93 -22.42
C PHE A 22 13.27 -60.24 -23.41
N VAL A 23 14.14 -59.33 -22.96
CA VAL A 23 15.11 -58.62 -23.81
C VAL A 23 16.16 -59.60 -24.37
N GLY A 24 16.67 -60.52 -23.56
CA GLY A 24 17.60 -61.56 -24.01
C GLY A 24 16.96 -62.57 -24.96
N GLY A 25 15.73 -63.00 -24.69
CA GLY A 25 14.97 -63.93 -25.53
C GLY A 25 14.55 -63.31 -26.86
N THR A 26 14.04 -62.08 -26.83
CA THR A 26 13.75 -61.30 -28.05
C THR A 26 15.01 -61.04 -28.85
N TRP A 27 16.14 -60.72 -28.22
CA TRP A 27 17.43 -60.64 -28.90
C TRP A 27 17.83 -61.97 -29.53
N TYR A 28 17.75 -63.10 -28.84
CA TYR A 28 18.14 -64.40 -29.40
C TYR A 28 17.31 -64.79 -30.64
N ILE A 29 16.00 -64.52 -30.62
CA ILE A 29 15.10 -64.84 -31.74
C ILE A 29 15.29 -63.85 -32.90
N LEU A 30 15.42 -62.55 -32.59
CA LEU A 30 15.43 -61.50 -33.61
C LEU A 30 16.83 -61.08 -34.06
N SER A 31 17.90 -61.48 -33.36
CA SER A 31 19.27 -61.03 -33.66
C SER A 31 19.71 -61.34 -35.09
N PRO A 32 19.40 -62.51 -35.71
CA PRO A 32 19.80 -62.75 -37.10
C PRO A 32 19.09 -61.79 -38.07
N TYR A 33 17.83 -61.45 -37.81
CA TYR A 33 17.04 -60.53 -38.62
C TYR A 33 17.47 -59.07 -38.43
N ILE A 34 17.72 -58.65 -37.18
CA ILE A 34 18.24 -57.32 -36.85
C ILE A 34 19.63 -57.14 -37.45
N MET A 35 20.49 -58.16 -37.34
CA MET A 35 21.84 -58.13 -37.90
C MET A 35 21.78 -58.06 -39.43
N TRP A 36 20.95 -58.90 -40.07
CA TRP A 36 20.75 -58.84 -41.52
C TRP A 36 20.27 -57.46 -41.98
N LEU A 37 19.26 -56.90 -41.32
CA LEU A 37 18.72 -55.58 -41.66
C LEU A 37 19.76 -54.47 -41.45
N SER A 38 20.48 -54.50 -40.32
CA SER A 38 21.52 -53.51 -40.02
C SER A 38 22.67 -53.58 -41.02
N LEU A 39 23.18 -54.77 -41.34
CA LEU A 39 24.23 -54.96 -42.35
C LEU A 39 23.75 -54.54 -43.74
N TYR A 40 22.51 -54.87 -44.10
CA TYR A 40 21.90 -54.48 -45.37
C TYR A 40 21.78 -52.96 -45.51
N VAL A 41 21.21 -52.30 -44.51
CA VAL A 41 21.07 -50.83 -44.48
C VAL A 41 22.46 -50.17 -44.48
N SER A 42 23.39 -50.71 -43.70
CA SER A 42 24.74 -50.18 -43.61
C SER A 42 25.59 -50.37 -44.85
N TYR A 43 25.37 -51.43 -45.63
CA TYR A 43 26.02 -51.59 -46.92
C TYR A 43 25.69 -50.41 -47.85
N TRP A 44 24.42 -50.04 -47.91
CA TRP A 44 23.94 -48.90 -48.70
C TRP A 44 24.33 -47.56 -48.08
N ALA A 45 24.26 -47.42 -46.75
CA ALA A 45 24.67 -46.20 -46.06
C ALA A 45 26.17 -45.92 -46.23
N CYS A 46 27.03 -46.94 -46.09
CA CYS A 46 28.47 -46.83 -46.34
C CYS A 46 28.77 -46.45 -47.79
N ALA A 47 27.99 -46.94 -48.76
CA ALA A 47 28.12 -46.52 -50.15
C ALA A 47 27.89 -45.00 -50.32
N ILE A 48 26.91 -44.45 -49.61
CA ILE A 48 26.64 -43.00 -49.60
C ILE A 48 27.77 -42.26 -48.86
N TYR A 49 28.28 -42.82 -47.75
CA TYR A 49 29.34 -42.20 -46.96
C TYR A 49 30.68 -42.11 -47.71
N GLU A 50 30.97 -43.04 -48.62
CA GLU A 50 32.14 -42.98 -49.50
C GLU A 50 32.15 -41.73 -50.39
N HIS A 51 30.97 -41.26 -50.82
CA HIS A 51 30.83 -40.01 -51.57
C HIS A 51 30.93 -38.77 -50.67
N LEU A 52 30.82 -38.94 -49.35
CA LEU A 52 30.92 -37.88 -48.34
C LEU A 52 32.28 -37.91 -47.64
N SER A 53 33.35 -38.16 -48.40
CA SER A 53 34.73 -38.26 -47.90
C SER A 53 35.23 -37.01 -47.17
N TRP A 54 34.63 -35.84 -47.44
CA TRP A 54 34.97 -34.56 -46.81
C TRP A 54 34.52 -34.44 -45.34
N LEU A 55 33.57 -35.28 -44.89
CA LEU A 55 33.06 -35.27 -43.50
C LEU A 55 33.89 -36.12 -42.54
N MET A 56 34.87 -36.86 -43.03
CA MET A 56 35.62 -37.85 -42.26
C MET A 56 37.11 -37.71 -42.51
N SER A 57 37.92 -38.11 -41.53
CA SER A 57 39.37 -38.22 -41.70
C SER A 57 39.73 -39.34 -42.67
N GLN A 58 40.95 -39.29 -43.22
CA GLN A 58 41.45 -40.31 -44.15
C GLN A 58 41.49 -41.72 -43.54
N THR A 59 41.65 -41.82 -42.22
CA THR A 59 41.59 -43.10 -41.48
C THR A 59 40.16 -43.59 -41.34
N GLU A 60 39.22 -42.73 -40.94
CA GLU A 60 37.78 -43.05 -40.84
C GLU A 60 37.21 -43.47 -42.21
N LEU A 61 37.55 -42.77 -43.30
CA LEU A 61 37.11 -43.14 -44.65
C LEU A 61 37.60 -44.54 -45.06
N LYS A 62 38.86 -44.87 -44.75
CA LYS A 62 39.40 -46.22 -45.00
C LYS A 62 38.64 -47.28 -44.21
N THR A 63 38.23 -46.99 -42.98
CA THR A 63 37.43 -47.92 -42.18
C THR A 63 36.02 -48.12 -42.76
N VAL A 64 35.39 -47.07 -43.29
CA VAL A 64 34.07 -47.15 -43.97
C VAL A 64 34.16 -48.02 -45.24
N VAL A 65 35.17 -47.77 -46.08
CA VAL A 65 35.40 -48.54 -47.32
C VAL A 65 35.72 -50.00 -47.01
N ALA A 66 36.56 -50.25 -46.00
CA ALA A 66 36.88 -51.61 -45.55
C ALA A 66 35.65 -52.32 -45.00
N ALA A 67 34.82 -51.64 -44.22
CA ALA A 67 33.57 -52.17 -43.70
C ALA A 67 32.59 -52.52 -44.84
N ARG A 68 32.40 -51.63 -45.83
CA ARG A 68 31.54 -51.90 -46.99
C ARG A 68 31.97 -53.15 -47.75
N LYS A 69 33.28 -53.35 -47.94
CA LYS A 69 33.83 -54.54 -48.61
C LYS A 69 33.68 -55.83 -47.78
N ALA A 70 33.69 -55.72 -46.45
CA ALA A 70 33.56 -56.86 -45.55
C ALA A 70 32.09 -57.28 -45.32
N ILE A 71 31.12 -56.35 -45.40
CA ILE A 71 29.71 -56.64 -45.11
C ILE A 71 29.12 -57.79 -45.98
N PRO A 72 29.36 -57.89 -47.31
CA PRO A 72 28.80 -58.96 -48.14
C PRO A 72 29.30 -60.36 -47.80
N SER A 73 30.50 -60.49 -47.21
CA SER A 73 31.08 -61.76 -46.81
C SER A 73 30.78 -62.16 -45.36
N MET A 74 30.07 -61.30 -44.61
CA MET A 74 29.68 -61.57 -43.23
C MET A 74 28.35 -62.33 -43.16
N SER A 75 28.33 -63.43 -42.41
CA SER A 75 27.12 -64.19 -42.10
C SER A 75 26.37 -63.56 -40.91
N PRO A 76 25.10 -63.12 -41.06
CA PRO A 76 24.36 -62.44 -40.00
C PRO A 76 24.12 -63.28 -38.73
N ALA A 77 24.15 -64.62 -38.87
CA ALA A 77 23.92 -65.55 -37.76
C ALA A 77 25.12 -65.68 -36.78
N HIS A 78 26.33 -65.30 -37.22
CA HIS A 78 27.55 -65.41 -36.41
C HIS A 78 28.02 -64.10 -35.78
N HIS A 79 27.32 -62.99 -36.05
CA HIS A 79 27.68 -61.66 -35.56
C HIS A 79 26.68 -61.18 -34.51
N GLY A 80 27.18 -60.57 -33.44
CA GLY A 80 26.39 -60.14 -32.28
C GLY A 80 26.40 -58.63 -32.05
N ILE A 81 26.06 -58.22 -30.83
CA ILE A 81 25.94 -56.82 -30.40
C ILE A 81 27.23 -56.02 -30.64
N SER A 82 28.40 -56.64 -30.49
CA SER A 82 29.69 -55.99 -30.69
C SER A 82 29.88 -55.48 -32.13
N THR A 83 29.41 -56.24 -33.12
CA THR A 83 29.44 -55.84 -34.53
C THR A 83 28.50 -54.67 -34.78
N LEU A 84 27.32 -54.69 -34.15
CA LEU A 84 26.35 -53.60 -34.24
C LEU A 84 26.90 -52.31 -33.62
N LEU A 85 27.60 -52.38 -32.48
CA LEU A 85 28.24 -51.21 -31.87
C LEU A 85 29.36 -50.63 -32.74
N LYS A 86 30.20 -51.47 -33.35
CA LYS A 86 31.23 -51.03 -34.31
C LYS A 86 30.60 -50.36 -35.53
N LEU A 87 29.50 -50.92 -36.01
CA LEU A 87 28.77 -50.40 -37.15
C LEU A 87 28.11 -49.06 -36.78
N MET A 88 27.55 -48.91 -35.58
CA MET A 88 27.08 -47.61 -35.05
C MET A 88 28.21 -46.58 -34.94
N GLU A 89 29.40 -46.98 -34.51
CA GLU A 89 30.58 -46.09 -34.47
C GLU A 89 30.92 -45.55 -35.86
N ILE A 90 30.93 -46.43 -36.88
CA ILE A 90 31.18 -46.06 -38.28
C ILE A 90 30.12 -45.07 -38.79
N HIS A 91 28.84 -45.28 -38.46
CA HIS A 91 27.78 -44.34 -38.84
C HIS A 91 27.91 -43.01 -38.08
N GLY A 92 28.38 -43.07 -36.82
CA GLY A 92 28.63 -41.92 -35.97
C GLY A 92 29.61 -40.91 -36.57
N TYR A 93 30.61 -41.35 -37.36
CA TYR A 93 31.57 -40.44 -38.01
C TYR A 93 30.90 -39.42 -38.94
N VAL A 94 29.84 -39.83 -39.65
CA VAL A 94 29.06 -38.94 -40.52
C VAL A 94 27.98 -38.22 -39.74
N TRP A 95 27.21 -38.95 -38.92
CA TRP A 95 26.07 -38.38 -38.20
C TRP A 95 26.48 -37.33 -37.15
N ARG A 96 27.70 -37.35 -36.59
CA ARG A 96 28.18 -36.32 -35.65
C ARG A 96 28.12 -34.91 -36.25
N TRP A 97 28.37 -34.78 -37.56
CA TRP A 97 28.36 -33.49 -38.25
C TRP A 97 26.96 -32.93 -38.47
N ILE A 98 25.93 -33.75 -38.30
CA ILE A 98 24.52 -33.31 -38.29
C ILE A 98 24.05 -33.13 -36.85
N ALA A 99 24.38 -34.08 -35.96
CA ALA A 99 23.93 -34.10 -34.58
C ALA A 99 24.55 -32.97 -33.73
N ILE A 100 25.86 -32.71 -33.83
CA ILE A 100 26.51 -31.67 -33.01
C ILE A 100 25.99 -30.26 -33.38
N PRO A 101 25.95 -29.85 -34.66
CA PRO A 101 25.40 -28.54 -35.00
C PRO A 101 23.92 -28.40 -34.66
N SER A 102 23.12 -29.46 -34.84
CA SER A 102 21.71 -29.42 -34.45
C SER A 102 21.52 -29.29 -32.94
N MET A 103 22.30 -30.00 -32.12
CA MET A 103 22.26 -29.83 -30.66
C MET A 103 22.71 -28.42 -30.23
N LEU A 104 23.77 -27.87 -30.84
CA LEU A 104 24.21 -26.51 -30.57
C LEU A 104 23.15 -25.47 -30.98
N TRP A 105 22.48 -25.68 -32.11
CA TRP A 105 21.37 -24.84 -32.57
C TRP A 105 20.16 -24.92 -31.64
N ILE A 106 19.78 -26.13 -31.21
CA ILE A 106 18.73 -26.33 -30.21
C ILE A 106 19.10 -25.62 -28.90
N GLY A 107 20.32 -25.81 -28.41
CA GLY A 107 20.82 -25.14 -27.20
C GLY A 107 20.77 -23.62 -27.31
N PHE A 108 21.18 -23.06 -28.45
CA PHE A 108 21.10 -21.63 -28.72
C PHE A 108 19.65 -21.12 -28.76
N LYS A 109 18.75 -21.85 -29.43
CA LYS A 109 17.33 -21.51 -29.52
C LYS A 109 16.66 -21.54 -28.13
N VAL A 110 16.95 -22.57 -27.33
CA VAL A 110 16.44 -22.71 -25.97
C VAL A 110 16.96 -21.59 -25.07
N ASN A 111 18.26 -21.26 -25.13
CA ASN A 111 18.83 -20.17 -24.34
C ASN A 111 18.14 -18.81 -24.64
N LYS A 112 17.80 -18.54 -25.90
CA LYS A 112 17.03 -17.34 -26.27
C LYS A 112 15.55 -17.38 -25.85
N GLY A 113 14.96 -18.56 -25.66
CA GLY A 113 13.55 -18.75 -25.31
C GLY A 113 13.28 -18.70 -23.80
N VAL A 114 14.26 -19.07 -22.96
CA VAL A 114 14.05 -19.16 -21.52
C VAL A 114 14.07 -17.77 -20.88
N VAL A 115 12.87 -17.30 -20.51
CA VAL A 115 12.57 -16.02 -19.84
C VAL A 115 13.44 -15.80 -18.59
N ARG A 116 13.77 -16.87 -17.85
CA ARG A 116 14.60 -16.84 -16.63
C ARG A 116 15.98 -16.18 -16.85
N PHE A 117 16.54 -16.29 -18.04
CA PHE A 117 17.85 -15.68 -18.36
C PHE A 117 17.75 -14.27 -18.94
N LYS A 118 16.56 -13.83 -19.37
CA LYS A 118 16.32 -12.48 -19.91
C LYS A 118 16.05 -11.42 -18.86
N TYR A 119 15.43 -11.79 -17.74
CA TYR A 119 15.03 -10.83 -16.70
C TYR A 119 15.82 -11.04 -15.41
N LYS A 120 17.11 -10.67 -15.42
CA LYS A 120 17.82 -10.38 -14.17
C LYS A 120 17.34 -9.03 -13.65
N ARG A 121 16.55 -9.03 -12.58
CA ARG A 121 16.19 -7.79 -11.86
C ARG A 121 17.38 -7.37 -11.02
N GLU A 122 18.24 -6.51 -11.55
CA GLU A 122 19.30 -5.85 -10.78
C GLU A 122 18.70 -4.68 -9.99
N ILE A 123 17.85 -4.98 -9.01
CA ILE A 123 17.36 -3.99 -8.05
C ILE A 123 18.40 -3.93 -6.93
N LYS A 124 19.18 -2.84 -6.86
CA LYS A 124 20.24 -2.69 -5.85
C LYS A 124 19.68 -2.03 -4.60
N ASN A 125 18.86 -0.99 -4.78
CA ASN A 125 18.30 -0.21 -3.68
C ASN A 125 16.81 0.11 -3.89
N VAL A 126 16.16 0.61 -2.83
CA VAL A 126 14.76 1.09 -2.88
C VAL A 126 14.57 2.19 -3.94
N TYR A 127 15.58 3.02 -4.19
CA TYR A 127 15.52 4.08 -5.20
C TYR A 127 15.41 3.53 -6.64
N ASP A 128 16.06 2.40 -6.95
CA ASP A 128 15.93 1.74 -8.26
C ASP A 128 14.50 1.21 -8.45
N LEU A 129 13.90 0.71 -7.36
CA LEU A 129 12.50 0.27 -7.38
C LEU A 129 11.54 1.44 -7.63
N ILE A 130 11.78 2.60 -7.01
CA ILE A 130 11.01 3.83 -7.27
C ILE A 130 11.19 4.25 -8.74
N GLU A 131 12.39 4.16 -9.30
CA GLU A 131 12.65 4.49 -10.71
C GLU A 131 11.89 3.58 -11.68
N ILE A 132 11.75 2.29 -11.36
CA ILE A 132 10.96 1.35 -12.15
C ILE A 132 9.46 1.66 -11.98
N GLN A 133 9.00 1.84 -10.73
CA GLN A 133 7.57 2.02 -10.42
C GLN A 133 7.01 3.36 -10.87
N ARG A 134 7.83 4.41 -10.95
CA ARG A 134 7.37 5.76 -11.35
C ARG A 134 6.75 5.81 -12.74
N LYS A 135 7.00 4.83 -13.61
CA LYS A 135 6.37 4.74 -14.93
C LYS A 135 4.91 4.27 -14.87
N HIS A 136 4.54 3.62 -13.77
CA HIS A 136 3.24 2.98 -13.60
C HIS A 136 2.41 3.63 -12.51
N PHE A 137 3.04 4.13 -11.44
CA PHE A 137 2.36 4.67 -10.27
C PHE A 137 2.59 6.19 -10.12
N PRO A 138 1.51 7.00 -10.17
CA PRO A 138 1.52 8.44 -9.89
C PRO A 138 2.27 8.83 -8.61
N ALA A 139 1.98 8.14 -7.50
CA ALA A 139 2.57 8.44 -6.20
C ALA A 139 4.11 8.38 -6.24
N SER A 140 4.66 7.34 -6.87
CA SER A 140 6.11 7.14 -7.01
C SER A 140 6.76 8.15 -7.95
N ALA A 141 6.03 8.64 -8.96
CA ALA A 141 6.53 9.66 -9.88
C ALA A 141 6.74 11.02 -9.21
N ILE A 142 5.86 11.39 -8.28
CA ILE A 142 5.90 12.70 -7.61
C ILE A 142 7.06 12.80 -6.61
N ILE A 143 7.42 11.68 -5.97
CA ILE A 143 8.53 11.60 -5.01
C ILE A 143 9.88 11.29 -5.69
N TYR A 144 9.88 10.93 -6.96
CA TYR A 144 11.10 10.55 -7.67
C TYR A 144 12.13 11.68 -7.62
N LYS A 145 13.40 11.32 -7.32
CA LYS A 145 14.54 12.22 -7.09
C LYS A 145 14.48 13.12 -5.85
N LYS A 146 13.46 13.01 -4.99
CA LYS A 146 13.41 13.74 -3.72
C LYS A 146 13.97 12.88 -2.59
N ASN A 147 14.85 13.46 -1.77
CA ASN A 147 15.37 12.80 -0.57
C ASN A 147 14.70 13.40 0.68
N LEU A 148 13.43 13.03 0.88
CA LEU A 148 12.63 13.54 2.01
C LEU A 148 13.17 13.10 3.39
N LEU A 149 13.99 12.05 3.45
CA LEU A 149 14.61 11.58 4.69
C LEU A 149 15.73 12.51 5.17
N ALA A 150 16.41 13.19 4.24
CA ALA A 150 17.42 14.19 4.58
C ALA A 150 16.80 15.56 4.92
N GLU A 151 15.56 15.79 4.52
CA GLU A 151 14.85 17.04 4.79
C GLU A 151 14.32 17.10 6.23
N HIS A 152 14.21 18.31 6.77
CA HIS A 152 13.67 18.51 8.11
C HIS A 152 12.13 18.29 8.12
N PRO A 153 11.57 17.44 9.01
CA PRO A 153 10.15 17.06 8.99
C PRO A 153 9.12 18.19 9.08
N TYR A 154 9.49 19.32 9.67
CA TYR A 154 8.62 20.50 9.83
C TYR A 154 8.94 21.67 8.87
N ILE A 155 9.86 21.48 7.92
CA ILE A 155 10.28 22.56 7.00
C ILE A 155 9.91 22.17 5.57
N GLY A 156 9.53 23.18 4.78
CA GLY A 156 9.28 23.03 3.36
C GLY A 156 7.87 22.53 3.01
N PRO A 157 7.58 22.37 1.71
CA PRO A 157 6.25 21.95 1.25
C PRO A 157 5.90 20.52 1.67
N TRP A 158 6.92 19.68 1.86
CA TRP A 158 6.78 18.29 2.26
C TRP A 158 6.71 18.09 3.78
N ALA A 159 6.64 19.17 4.58
CA ALA A 159 6.50 19.10 6.03
C ALA A 159 5.30 18.22 6.48
N THR A 160 5.49 17.51 7.58
CA THR A 160 4.46 16.70 8.27
C THR A 160 3.32 17.57 8.80
N TYR A 161 2.19 16.95 9.19
CA TYR A 161 1.05 17.70 9.72
C TYR A 161 1.40 18.34 11.07
N ALA A 162 0.76 19.46 11.40
CA ALA A 162 0.99 20.14 12.68
C ALA A 162 0.33 19.37 13.84
N LEU A 163 1.06 19.22 14.95
CA LEU A 163 0.51 18.73 16.22
C LEU A 163 -0.36 19.82 16.89
N PRO A 164 -1.31 19.48 17.78
CA PRO A 164 -2.23 20.45 18.37
C PRO A 164 -1.52 21.64 19.03
N LEU A 165 -0.54 21.36 19.89
CA LEU A 165 0.25 22.40 20.55
C LEU A 165 1.05 23.24 19.55
N ASP A 166 1.77 22.59 18.64
CA ASP A 166 2.61 23.29 17.66
C ASP A 166 1.73 24.21 16.78
N PHE A 167 0.56 23.72 16.37
CA PHE A 167 -0.43 24.49 15.62
C PHE A 167 -1.00 25.67 16.44
N ALA A 168 -1.31 25.47 17.71
CA ALA A 168 -1.81 26.53 18.59
C ALA A 168 -0.77 27.64 18.79
N LEU A 169 0.51 27.29 18.98
CA LEU A 169 1.62 28.23 19.12
C LEU A 169 1.91 28.97 17.80
N ASP A 170 1.98 28.25 16.67
CA ASP A 170 2.19 28.84 15.34
C ASP A 170 1.14 29.90 14.98
N ASN A 171 -0.08 29.73 15.49
CA ASN A 171 -1.20 30.64 15.26
C ASN A 171 -1.48 31.62 16.42
N GLN A 172 -0.59 31.70 17.41
CA GLN A 172 -0.67 32.64 18.53
C GLN A 172 -1.93 32.48 19.39
N MET A 173 -2.42 31.24 19.52
CA MET A 173 -3.62 30.92 20.30
C MET A 173 -3.35 30.84 21.80
N LEU A 174 -2.09 30.69 22.22
CA LEU A 174 -1.70 30.55 23.63
C LEU A 174 -1.00 31.80 24.15
N TRP A 175 -1.46 32.27 25.30
CA TRP A 175 -0.99 33.48 25.96
C TRP A 175 -0.59 33.16 27.40
N THR A 176 0.43 33.84 27.91
CA THR A 176 0.93 33.68 29.28
C THR A 176 0.62 34.93 30.11
N SER A 177 0.21 34.73 31.36
CA SER A 177 0.06 35.79 32.38
C SER A 177 1.06 35.59 33.51
N LYS A 178 1.33 36.66 34.25
CA LYS A 178 2.11 36.60 35.50
C LYS A 178 1.29 36.08 36.67
N GLU A 179 -0.02 36.31 36.64
CA GLU A 179 -0.96 35.88 37.67
C GLU A 179 -1.58 34.55 37.29
N PRO A 180 -1.91 33.67 38.26
CA PRO A 180 -2.63 32.44 37.98
C PRO A 180 -4.02 32.77 37.43
N ILE A 181 -4.39 32.03 36.39
CA ILE A 181 -5.54 32.27 35.56
C ILE A 181 -6.49 31.06 35.65
N SER A 182 -7.80 31.29 35.62
CA SER A 182 -8.81 30.24 35.45
C SER A 182 -9.14 30.03 33.97
N ALA A 183 -9.54 28.80 33.60
CA ALA A 183 -9.86 28.38 32.23
C ALA A 183 -10.73 29.35 31.41
N ASP A 184 -11.68 30.06 32.03
CA ASP A 184 -12.68 30.88 31.33
C ASP A 184 -12.33 32.38 31.26
N THR A 185 -11.19 32.77 31.82
CA THR A 185 -10.79 34.19 31.75
C THR A 185 -10.45 34.59 30.30
N PRO A 186 -10.96 35.74 29.84
CA PRO A 186 -10.62 36.25 28.52
C PRO A 186 -9.17 36.71 28.47
N VAL A 187 -8.59 36.66 27.27
CA VAL A 187 -7.22 37.14 27.04
C VAL A 187 -7.18 38.66 27.01
N ASP A 188 -6.37 39.25 27.90
CA ASP A 188 -6.13 40.69 27.99
C ASP A 188 -4.76 41.05 27.38
N GLU A 189 -4.74 41.72 26.22
CA GLU A 189 -3.50 42.06 25.49
C GLU A 189 -2.52 42.94 26.29
N LYS A 190 -3.01 43.69 27.28
CA LYS A 190 -2.16 44.56 28.12
C LYS A 190 -1.44 43.81 29.24
N LYS A 191 -2.03 42.72 29.72
CA LYS A 191 -1.53 41.96 30.88
C LYS A 191 -0.85 40.66 30.48
N MET A 192 -1.30 40.06 29.38
CA MET A 192 -0.84 38.78 28.90
C MET A 192 0.08 38.95 27.69
N VAL A 193 1.00 38.00 27.50
CA VAL A 193 1.96 37.99 26.39
C VAL A 193 1.76 36.73 25.56
N VAL A 194 1.83 36.84 24.24
CA VAL A 194 1.76 35.68 23.34
C VAL A 194 2.96 34.75 23.58
N ILE A 195 2.70 33.45 23.68
CA ILE A 195 3.77 32.46 23.74
C ILE A 195 4.36 32.29 22.33
N PRO A 196 5.68 32.44 22.15
CA PRO A 196 6.30 32.35 20.83
C PRO A 196 6.20 30.94 20.24
N PRO A 197 6.15 30.80 18.90
CA PRO A 197 6.17 29.52 18.24
C PRO A 197 7.49 28.78 18.45
N PHE A 198 7.42 27.46 18.49
CA PHE A 198 8.62 26.63 18.58
C PHE A 198 9.44 26.69 17.30
N ILE A 199 10.77 26.72 17.48
CA ILE A 199 11.74 26.56 16.40
C ILE A 199 11.58 25.13 15.83
N PRO A 200 11.83 24.88 14.53
CA PRO A 200 11.68 23.55 13.93
C PRO A 200 12.37 22.41 14.71
N ASP A 201 13.55 22.65 15.29
CA ASP A 201 14.25 21.66 16.12
C ASP A 201 13.55 21.41 17.47
N GLN A 202 12.95 22.45 18.07
CA GLN A 202 12.15 22.30 19.30
C GLN A 202 10.87 21.49 19.03
N LYS A 203 10.31 21.55 17.82
CA LYS A 203 9.14 20.73 17.43
C LYS A 203 9.44 19.23 17.41
N LYS A 204 10.70 18.83 17.19
CA LYS A 204 11.13 17.41 17.22
C LYS A 204 11.30 16.84 18.62
N VAL A 205 11.42 17.69 19.63
CA VAL A 205 11.72 17.27 21.00
C VAL A 205 10.55 16.45 21.59
N ASN A 206 10.86 15.49 22.44
CA ASN A 206 9.88 14.64 23.10
C ASN A 206 8.95 15.46 24.01
N PHE A 207 7.74 14.93 24.24
CA PHE A 207 6.69 15.61 25.01
C PHE A 207 7.11 16.12 26.40
N PRO A 208 7.80 15.33 27.27
CA PRO A 208 8.17 15.80 28.61
C PRO A 208 9.11 17.01 28.59
N THR A 209 10.08 17.00 27.67
CA THR A 209 11.03 18.11 27.50
C THR A 209 10.36 19.31 26.84
N LYS A 210 9.40 19.11 25.92
CA LYS A 210 8.55 20.21 25.43
C LYS A 210 7.78 20.87 26.57
N ARG A 211 7.31 20.11 27.56
CA ARG A 211 6.56 20.65 28.70
C ARG A 211 7.39 21.62 29.54
N THR A 212 8.68 21.33 29.72
CA THR A 212 9.60 22.22 30.48
C THR A 212 9.89 23.54 29.79
N LEU A 213 9.68 23.63 28.47
CA LEU A 213 9.89 24.87 27.70
C LEU A 213 8.72 25.85 27.83
N LEU A 214 7.58 25.40 28.34
CA LEU A 214 6.36 26.20 28.42
C LEU A 214 6.00 26.55 29.88
N PRO A 215 5.35 27.71 30.11
CA PRO A 215 4.80 28.04 31.42
C PRO A 215 3.85 26.97 31.93
N HIS A 216 3.75 26.85 33.25
CA HIS A 216 2.81 25.93 33.89
C HIS A 216 1.36 26.28 33.49
N HIS A 217 0.49 25.27 33.35
CA HIS A 217 -0.86 25.42 32.77
C HIS A 217 -1.72 26.50 33.44
N ARG A 218 -1.54 26.71 34.74
CA ARG A 218 -2.21 27.76 35.52
C ARG A 218 -1.95 29.18 35.03
N TYR A 219 -0.91 29.41 34.25
CA TYR A 219 -0.54 30.73 33.75
C TYR A 219 -0.84 30.89 32.25
N VAL A 220 -1.42 29.87 31.61
CA VAL A 220 -1.66 29.85 30.16
C VAL A 220 -3.13 30.03 29.87
N ALA A 221 -3.47 31.07 29.12
CA ALA A 221 -4.81 31.34 28.61
C ALA A 221 -4.94 30.96 27.14
N PHE A 222 -6.12 30.47 26.76
CA PHE A 222 -6.47 30.13 25.38
C PHE A 222 -7.27 31.26 24.72
N ASN A 223 -6.76 31.79 23.61
CA ASN A 223 -7.36 32.91 22.90
C ASN A 223 -8.44 32.43 21.90
N ILE A 224 -9.70 32.45 22.34
CA ILE A 224 -10.86 32.07 21.52
C ILE A 224 -11.02 32.96 20.28
N PRO A 225 -10.96 34.32 20.37
CA PRO A 225 -11.03 35.18 19.17
C PRO A 225 -9.98 34.86 18.11
N GLN A 226 -8.73 34.62 18.52
CA GLN A 226 -7.66 34.27 17.59
C GLN A 226 -7.88 32.88 16.98
N ALA A 227 -8.30 31.90 17.78
CA ALA A 227 -8.67 30.58 17.26
C ALA A 227 -9.81 30.67 16.23
N PHE A 228 -10.85 31.46 16.51
CA PHE A 228 -11.94 31.72 15.57
C PHE A 228 -11.44 32.33 14.26
N LYS A 229 -10.56 33.33 14.33
CA LYS A 229 -9.95 33.95 13.14
C LYS A 229 -9.15 32.95 12.32
N THR A 230 -8.30 32.16 12.97
CA THR A 230 -7.46 31.15 12.29
C THR A 230 -8.33 30.10 11.61
N PHE A 231 -9.25 29.47 12.33
CA PHE A 231 -10.12 28.44 11.75
C PHE A 231 -11.05 29.01 10.69
N SER A 232 -11.52 30.25 10.83
CA SER A 232 -12.30 30.93 9.79
C SER A 232 -11.49 31.13 8.50
N SER A 233 -10.19 31.41 8.61
CA SER A 233 -9.33 31.59 7.44
C SER A 233 -9.08 30.29 6.67
N GLN A 234 -9.16 29.13 7.34
CA GLN A 234 -8.99 27.81 6.71
C GLN A 234 -10.11 27.44 5.73
N LEU A 235 -11.33 27.98 5.88
CA LEU A 235 -12.45 27.65 4.98
C LEU A 235 -12.17 28.10 3.53
N GLY A 236 -11.31 29.12 3.38
CA GLY A 236 -10.99 29.70 2.08
C GLY A 236 -12.19 30.46 1.47
N PRO A 237 -12.06 30.86 0.20
CA PRO A 237 -13.09 31.63 -0.49
C PRO A 237 -14.39 30.83 -0.69
N LEU A 238 -15.48 31.58 -0.88
CA LEU A 238 -16.78 31.04 -1.22
C LEU A 238 -16.77 30.35 -2.59
N TRP A 239 -17.61 29.32 -2.71
CA TRP A 239 -17.87 28.66 -3.98
C TRP A 239 -18.61 29.59 -4.93
N SER A 240 -18.01 29.86 -6.08
CA SER A 240 -18.55 30.74 -7.12
C SER A 240 -18.61 30.08 -8.50
N GLY A 241 -18.55 28.74 -8.53
CA GLY A 241 -18.49 27.92 -9.73
C GLY A 241 -17.08 27.42 -10.05
N PHE A 242 -17.00 26.41 -10.91
CA PHE A 242 -15.74 25.75 -11.27
C PHE A 242 -14.83 26.61 -12.17
N GLU A 243 -15.38 27.59 -12.89
CA GLU A 243 -14.62 28.47 -13.80
C GLU A 243 -13.62 29.37 -13.07
N LYS A 244 -13.94 29.79 -11.85
CA LYS A 244 -13.12 30.70 -11.04
C LYS A 244 -12.06 29.98 -10.21
N LEU A 245 -11.98 28.66 -10.29
CA LEU A 245 -10.99 27.88 -9.57
C LEU A 245 -9.60 28.01 -10.22
N PRO A 246 -8.51 28.01 -9.42
CA PRO A 246 -7.16 27.85 -9.95
C PRO A 246 -7.04 26.59 -10.82
N PRO A 247 -6.22 26.58 -11.90
CA PRO A 247 -6.18 25.47 -12.86
C PRO A 247 -5.99 24.08 -12.23
N LEU A 248 -5.08 23.96 -11.25
CA LEU A 248 -4.83 22.70 -10.55
C LEU A 248 -5.96 22.29 -9.60
N GLU A 249 -6.66 23.25 -8.99
CA GLU A 249 -7.84 22.97 -8.16
C GLU A 249 -9.05 22.59 -9.04
N LYS A 250 -9.17 23.21 -10.22
CA LYS A 250 -10.15 22.86 -11.25
C LYS A 250 -9.95 21.42 -11.75
N ALA A 251 -8.69 21.03 -11.94
CA ALA A 251 -8.31 19.66 -12.29
C ALA A 251 -8.73 18.63 -11.24
N ILE A 252 -8.52 18.95 -9.95
CA ILE A 252 -9.01 18.11 -8.86
C ILE A 252 -10.53 18.04 -8.88
N TYR A 253 -11.22 19.18 -9.00
CA TYR A 253 -12.67 19.19 -9.07
C TYR A 253 -13.21 18.30 -10.20
N ALA A 254 -12.57 18.32 -11.37
CA ALA A 254 -12.93 17.45 -12.49
C ALA A 254 -12.76 15.96 -12.15
N ILE A 255 -11.63 15.58 -11.55
CA ILE A 255 -11.41 14.21 -11.06
C ILE A 255 -12.55 13.82 -10.09
N LEU A 256 -12.85 14.68 -9.12
CA LEU A 256 -13.89 14.39 -8.12
C LEU A 256 -15.28 14.22 -8.77
N CYS A 257 -15.63 15.05 -9.74
CA CYS A 257 -16.89 14.96 -10.49
C CYS A 257 -16.98 13.66 -11.33
N ILE A 258 -15.88 13.23 -11.95
CA ILE A 258 -15.83 11.96 -12.69
C ILE A 258 -16.09 10.77 -11.75
N TYR A 259 -15.41 10.73 -10.60
CA TYR A 259 -15.62 9.67 -9.61
C TYR A 259 -17.02 9.72 -9.01
N ALA A 260 -17.59 10.92 -8.80
CA ALA A 260 -18.99 11.09 -8.40
C ALA A 260 -19.99 10.59 -9.46
N ALA A 261 -19.62 10.56 -10.74
CA ALA A 261 -20.42 9.94 -11.79
C ALA A 261 -20.23 8.42 -11.87
N GLY A 262 -19.17 7.87 -11.27
CA GLY A 262 -18.86 6.44 -11.26
C GLY A 262 -17.97 5.96 -12.42
N ASP A 263 -17.37 6.85 -13.20
CA ASP A 263 -16.48 6.50 -14.31
C ASP A 263 -15.01 6.43 -13.85
N GLU A 264 -14.64 5.32 -13.22
CA GLU A 264 -13.28 5.14 -12.65
C GLU A 264 -12.19 5.11 -13.72
N ALA A 265 -12.47 4.56 -14.90
CA ALA A 265 -11.49 4.41 -15.98
C ALA A 265 -11.02 5.78 -16.49
N LYS A 266 -11.95 6.66 -16.85
CA LYS A 266 -11.60 8.04 -17.25
C LYS A 266 -11.00 8.83 -16.10
N GLY A 267 -11.52 8.65 -14.88
CA GLY A 267 -10.97 9.29 -13.69
C GLY A 267 -9.49 8.94 -13.49
N TRP A 268 -9.13 7.68 -13.71
CA TRP A 268 -7.74 7.22 -13.62
C TRP A 268 -6.85 7.76 -14.74
N GLU A 269 -7.36 7.94 -15.96
CA GLU A 269 -6.62 8.56 -17.06
C GLU A 269 -6.24 10.01 -16.76
N VAL A 270 -7.19 10.81 -16.27
CA VAL A 270 -6.97 12.20 -15.88
C VAL A 270 -5.97 12.28 -14.71
N VAL A 271 -6.12 11.41 -13.71
CA VAL A 271 -5.16 11.33 -12.59
C VAL A 271 -3.74 11.03 -13.07
N LYS A 272 -3.57 10.08 -13.99
CA LYS A 272 -2.26 9.76 -14.58
C LYS A 272 -1.69 10.95 -15.37
N GLN A 273 -2.50 11.59 -16.21
CA GLN A 273 -2.09 12.74 -17.01
C GLN A 273 -1.51 13.85 -16.12
N ILE A 274 -2.25 14.24 -15.08
CA ILE A 274 -1.84 15.32 -14.17
C ILE A 274 -0.62 14.88 -13.35
N ALA A 275 -0.64 13.69 -12.77
CA ALA A 275 0.43 13.26 -11.88
C ALA A 275 1.77 13.05 -12.59
N PHE A 276 1.77 12.52 -13.83
CA PHE A 276 3.00 12.32 -14.59
C PHE A 276 3.52 13.61 -15.25
N SER A 277 2.64 14.57 -15.54
CA SER A 277 3.03 15.89 -16.07
C SER A 277 3.45 16.87 -14.97
N PHE A 278 3.13 16.58 -13.70
CA PHE A 278 3.39 17.47 -12.58
C PHE A 278 4.88 17.79 -12.42
N LYS A 279 5.19 19.08 -12.44
CA LYS A 279 6.50 19.63 -12.08
C LYS A 279 6.31 20.57 -10.90
N GLU A 280 7.01 20.27 -9.80
CA GLU A 280 7.00 21.13 -8.62
C GLU A 280 7.76 22.43 -8.92
N GLY A 281 7.17 23.58 -8.58
CA GLY A 281 7.82 24.88 -8.69
C GLY A 281 8.92 25.04 -7.63
N GLU A 282 9.91 25.86 -7.94
CA GLU A 282 11.02 26.18 -7.06
C GLU A 282 10.59 27.20 -6.00
N ARG A 283 11.18 27.10 -4.81
CA ARG A 283 10.90 27.97 -3.67
C ARG A 283 12.16 28.66 -3.16
N ASP A 284 11.98 29.87 -2.65
CA ASP A 284 13.05 30.65 -2.02
C ASP A 284 13.41 30.07 -0.65
N LYS A 285 14.54 30.49 -0.07
CA LYS A 285 14.91 30.19 1.32
C LYS A 285 13.87 30.67 2.34
N LYS A 286 13.03 31.66 1.96
CA LYS A 286 11.89 32.17 2.75
C LYS A 286 10.58 31.39 2.52
N GLY A 287 10.60 30.32 1.71
CA GLY A 287 9.46 29.44 1.45
C GLY A 287 8.43 29.95 0.43
N ARG A 288 8.67 31.12 -0.18
CA ARG A 288 7.82 31.67 -1.25
C ARG A 288 8.10 30.96 -2.58
N LEU A 289 7.06 30.73 -3.37
CA LEU A 289 7.17 30.15 -4.71
C LEU A 289 7.80 31.14 -5.68
N LEU A 290 8.93 30.78 -6.30
CA LEU A 290 9.54 31.55 -7.41
C LEU A 290 8.87 31.18 -8.73
N THR A 291 8.73 29.89 -9.00
CA THR A 291 8.06 29.38 -10.20
C THR A 291 6.75 28.71 -9.82
N PRO A 292 5.68 28.91 -10.61
CA PRO A 292 4.41 28.24 -10.35
C PRO A 292 4.55 26.73 -10.59
N HIS A 293 3.75 25.96 -9.86
CA HIS A 293 3.59 24.54 -10.15
C HIS A 293 2.95 24.36 -11.54
N PHE A 294 3.41 23.37 -12.29
CA PHE A 294 2.89 23.07 -13.63
C PHE A 294 2.37 21.64 -13.68
N ALA A 295 1.21 21.45 -14.30
CA ALA A 295 0.72 20.16 -14.74
C ALA A 295 -0.07 20.36 -16.05
N ASP A 296 -0.18 19.30 -16.84
CA ASP A 296 -1.01 19.30 -18.04
C ASP A 296 -2.49 19.26 -17.64
N THR A 297 -3.20 20.34 -17.97
CA THR A 297 -4.63 20.53 -17.69
C THR A 297 -5.49 20.52 -18.94
N THR A 298 -4.97 20.00 -20.06
CA THR A 298 -5.72 19.92 -21.32
C THR A 298 -6.96 19.02 -21.19
N GLY A 299 -8.09 19.45 -21.77
CA GLY A 299 -9.36 18.70 -21.78
C GLY A 299 -10.18 18.76 -20.49
N ILE A 300 -9.71 19.42 -19.43
CA ILE A 300 -10.39 19.47 -18.12
C ILE A 300 -11.70 20.25 -18.17
N ASP A 301 -11.76 21.30 -19.00
CA ASP A 301 -12.94 22.15 -19.09
C ASP A 301 -14.11 21.42 -19.76
N GLU A 302 -13.84 20.67 -20.83
CA GLU A 302 -14.81 19.80 -21.51
C GLU A 302 -15.35 18.70 -20.57
N ILE A 303 -14.46 18.10 -19.77
CA ILE A 303 -14.82 17.12 -18.74
C ILE A 303 -15.75 17.76 -17.70
N LEU A 304 -15.45 18.98 -17.26
CA LEU A 304 -16.27 19.67 -16.27
C LEU A 304 -17.66 20.02 -16.80
N GLU A 305 -17.78 20.41 -18.06
CA GLU A 305 -19.08 20.64 -18.70
C GLU A 305 -19.93 19.36 -18.72
N GLN A 306 -19.30 18.22 -19.04
CA GLN A 306 -19.96 16.91 -19.09
C GLN A 306 -20.38 16.42 -17.69
N TYR A 307 -19.44 16.36 -16.74
CA TYR A 307 -19.66 15.71 -15.43
C TYR A 307 -20.15 16.67 -14.35
N GLY A 308 -19.86 17.97 -14.45
CA GLY A 308 -20.35 18.99 -13.52
C GLY A 308 -21.87 19.19 -13.60
N SER A 309 -22.49 18.76 -14.70
CA SER A 309 -23.94 18.82 -14.88
C SER A 309 -24.71 17.77 -14.07
N ASN A 310 -24.02 16.80 -13.45
CA ASN A 310 -24.63 15.71 -12.69
C ASN A 310 -25.52 16.25 -11.53
N PRO A 311 -26.78 15.78 -11.42
CA PRO A 311 -27.71 16.24 -10.39
C PRO A 311 -27.20 16.03 -8.96
N GLU A 312 -26.42 14.98 -8.68
CA GLU A 312 -25.89 14.74 -7.34
C GLU A 312 -24.80 15.73 -6.95
N VAL A 313 -23.91 16.07 -7.89
CA VAL A 313 -22.88 17.10 -7.68
C VAL A 313 -23.55 18.46 -7.41
N LYS A 314 -24.57 18.82 -8.20
CA LYS A 314 -25.35 20.05 -8.00
C LYS A 314 -26.09 20.09 -6.67
N LYS A 315 -26.49 18.95 -6.10
CA LYS A 315 -27.06 18.91 -4.74
C LYS A 315 -26.00 19.33 -3.71
N ILE A 316 -24.78 18.82 -3.84
CA ILE A 316 -23.66 19.13 -2.93
C ILE A 316 -23.26 20.61 -3.04
N GLU A 317 -23.19 21.16 -4.25
CA GLU A 317 -22.94 22.60 -4.48
C GLU A 317 -24.00 23.50 -3.82
N LYS A 318 -25.24 23.02 -3.67
CA LYS A 318 -26.31 23.74 -2.96
C LYS A 318 -26.22 23.61 -1.44
N LEU A 319 -25.61 22.53 -0.95
CA LEU A 319 -25.45 22.25 0.48
C LEU A 319 -24.27 22.99 1.10
N HIS A 320 -23.21 23.28 0.34
CA HIS A 320 -21.98 23.87 0.87
C HIS A 320 -21.70 25.27 0.30
N ALA A 321 -21.21 26.17 1.17
CA ALA A 321 -20.88 27.55 0.80
C ALA A 321 -19.43 27.74 0.36
N HIS A 322 -18.48 27.02 0.96
CA HIS A 322 -17.04 27.21 0.76
C HIS A 322 -16.44 26.21 -0.22
N LYS A 323 -15.40 26.64 -0.95
CA LYS A 323 -14.79 25.79 -2.00
C LYS A 323 -14.27 24.45 -1.48
N ILE A 324 -13.66 24.45 -0.28
CA ILE A 324 -13.08 23.25 0.31
C ILE A 324 -14.19 22.27 0.68
N ASN A 325 -15.29 22.76 1.24
CA ASN A 325 -16.44 21.95 1.64
C ASN A 325 -17.16 21.35 0.44
N VAL A 326 -17.28 22.11 -0.67
CA VAL A 326 -17.81 21.57 -1.93
C VAL A 326 -16.91 20.43 -2.42
N MET A 327 -15.59 20.63 -2.49
CA MET A 327 -14.66 19.60 -2.94
C MET A 327 -14.66 18.36 -2.03
N THR A 328 -14.65 18.53 -0.70
CA THR A 328 -14.69 17.39 0.22
C THR A 328 -16.04 16.66 0.19
N GLY A 329 -17.14 17.39 0.00
CA GLY A 329 -18.48 16.84 -0.21
C GLY A 329 -18.56 16.00 -1.49
N VAL A 330 -18.06 16.52 -2.62
CA VAL A 330 -18.02 15.76 -3.89
C VAL A 330 -17.08 14.56 -3.79
N LEU A 331 -15.95 14.68 -3.08
CA LEU A 331 -15.07 13.55 -2.79
C LEU A 331 -15.80 12.46 -1.99
N ARG A 332 -16.64 12.82 -1.01
CA ARG A 332 -17.45 11.84 -0.27
C ARG A 332 -18.34 11.03 -1.22
N LEU A 333 -19.07 11.73 -2.09
CA LEU A 333 -19.93 11.11 -3.10
C LEU A 333 -19.14 10.22 -4.07
N GLY A 334 -17.95 10.68 -4.49
CA GLY A 334 -17.07 9.89 -5.35
C GLY A 334 -16.55 8.62 -4.68
N ARG A 335 -16.31 8.65 -3.36
CA ARG A 335 -15.88 7.47 -2.58
C ARG A 335 -17.01 6.49 -2.27
N ASP A 336 -18.26 6.95 -2.24
CA ASP A 336 -19.42 6.07 -2.12
C ASP A 336 -19.58 5.18 -3.37
N LYS A 337 -19.11 5.65 -4.54
CA LYS A 337 -19.22 4.95 -5.84
C LYS A 337 -17.96 4.23 -6.30
N GLY A 338 -16.78 4.78 -5.98
CA GLY A 338 -15.50 4.28 -6.49
C GLY A 338 -14.35 4.46 -5.50
N ARG A 339 -13.15 4.04 -5.90
CA ARG A 339 -11.96 4.07 -5.03
C ARG A 339 -10.99 5.17 -5.43
N LEU A 340 -11.15 6.35 -4.83
CA LEU A 340 -10.17 7.45 -4.98
C LEU A 340 -9.28 7.58 -3.74
N PHE A 341 -8.05 7.06 -3.86
CA PHE A 341 -7.02 7.21 -2.83
C PHE A 341 -6.32 8.57 -2.93
N HIS A 342 -6.12 9.22 -1.79
CA HIS A 342 -5.40 10.50 -1.73
C HIS A 342 -3.93 10.37 -2.16
N CYS A 343 -3.30 9.19 -2.05
CA CYS A 343 -1.92 8.96 -2.52
C CYS A 343 -1.72 9.24 -4.01
N ASN A 344 -2.77 9.11 -4.83
CA ASN A 344 -2.72 9.43 -6.26
C ASN A 344 -2.73 10.95 -6.53
N LEU A 345 -3.07 11.75 -5.53
CA LEU A 345 -3.14 13.21 -5.57
C LEU A 345 -2.00 13.86 -4.77
N LEU A 346 -0.91 13.12 -4.51
CA LEU A 346 0.19 13.56 -3.64
C LEU A 346 0.83 14.90 -4.08
N TRP A 347 0.74 15.22 -5.36
CA TRP A 347 1.21 16.47 -5.95
C TRP A 347 0.46 17.71 -5.43
N LEU A 348 -0.73 17.52 -4.84
CA LEU A 348 -1.50 18.59 -4.23
C LEU A 348 -0.87 19.12 -2.93
N LYS A 349 -0.12 18.28 -2.21
CA LYS A 349 0.52 18.66 -0.94
C LYS A 349 1.38 19.93 -1.05
N PRO A 350 2.29 20.07 -2.03
CA PRO A 350 3.04 21.32 -2.24
C PRO A 350 2.21 22.47 -2.82
N VAL A 351 1.08 22.20 -3.50
CA VAL A 351 0.24 23.19 -4.19
C VAL A 351 -0.72 23.89 -3.23
N ASN A 352 -1.55 23.11 -2.53
CA ASN A 352 -2.51 23.60 -1.55
C ASN A 352 -2.57 22.62 -0.38
N ARG A 353 -1.86 23.00 0.70
CA ARG A 353 -1.70 22.20 1.91
C ARG A 353 -3.02 22.00 2.67
N THR A 354 -3.83 23.05 2.81
CA THR A 354 -5.14 22.98 3.49
C THR A 354 -6.08 22.05 2.74
N LEU A 355 -6.16 22.17 1.41
CA LEU A 355 -7.00 21.28 0.60
C LEU A 355 -6.50 19.84 0.63
N TRP A 356 -5.18 19.60 0.57
CA TRP A 356 -4.60 18.27 0.72
C TRP A 356 -5.06 17.58 2.00
N TYR A 357 -4.91 18.23 3.16
CA TYR A 357 -5.35 17.66 4.43
C TYR A 357 -6.87 17.54 4.53
N ALA A 358 -7.64 18.39 3.85
CA ALA A 358 -9.09 18.23 3.71
C ALA A 358 -9.46 16.90 3.04
N LEU A 359 -8.81 16.57 1.92
CA LEU A 359 -9.08 15.34 1.16
C LEU A 359 -8.56 14.09 1.87
N CYS A 360 -7.46 14.21 2.61
CA CYS A 360 -6.92 13.13 3.44
C CYS A 360 -7.81 12.82 4.65
N GLY A 361 -8.32 13.85 5.34
CA GLY A 361 -9.20 13.69 6.50
C GLY A 361 -10.62 13.23 6.15
N GLN A 362 -11.06 13.43 4.90
CA GLN A 362 -12.38 12.98 4.45
C GLN A 362 -12.58 11.48 4.69
N GLY A 363 -13.65 11.10 5.39
CA GLY A 363 -13.95 9.72 5.76
C GLY A 363 -13.42 9.28 7.13
N GLY A 364 -12.58 10.09 7.78
CA GLY A 364 -12.16 9.90 9.17
C GLY A 364 -13.10 10.59 10.18
N THR A 365 -12.94 10.23 11.46
CA THR A 365 -13.62 10.86 12.60
C THR A 365 -12.78 11.96 13.26
N ALA A 366 -11.44 11.87 13.14
CA ALA A 366 -10.49 12.86 13.62
C ALA A 366 -9.82 13.58 12.44
N TRP A 367 -9.67 14.90 12.56
CA TRP A 367 -9.25 15.77 11.46
C TRP A 367 -7.94 16.48 11.77
N TYR A 368 -7.21 16.85 10.72
CA TYR A 368 -5.98 17.61 10.86
C TYR A 368 -6.27 19.05 11.27
N TRP A 369 -5.51 19.60 12.22
CA TRP A 369 -5.71 20.96 12.74
C TRP A 369 -5.60 22.06 11.68
N GLU A 370 -4.88 21.80 10.60
CA GLU A 370 -4.70 22.71 9.47
C GLU A 370 -5.97 22.89 8.61
N GLN A 371 -6.98 22.03 8.81
CA GLN A 371 -8.25 22.07 8.10
C GLN A 371 -9.48 21.93 9.02
N ALA A 372 -9.30 21.67 10.31
CA ALA A 372 -10.38 21.42 11.27
C ALA A 372 -11.51 22.48 11.22
N GLY A 373 -11.20 23.75 10.92
CA GLY A 373 -12.21 24.80 10.74
C GLY A 373 -13.17 24.53 9.58
N ALA A 374 -12.64 24.12 8.42
CA ALA A 374 -13.46 23.79 7.26
C ALA A 374 -14.35 22.56 7.53
N TRP A 375 -13.80 21.55 8.22
CA TRP A 375 -14.59 20.39 8.60
C TRP A 375 -15.73 20.72 9.58
N SER A 376 -15.43 21.45 10.66
CA SER A 376 -16.46 21.89 11.61
C SER A 376 -17.59 22.62 10.90
N HIS A 377 -17.25 23.51 9.96
CA HIS A 377 -18.26 24.23 9.18
C HIS A 377 -19.08 23.30 8.29
N ALA A 378 -18.44 22.35 7.60
CA ALA A 378 -19.14 21.37 6.75
C ALA A 378 -20.13 20.51 7.55
N GLN A 379 -19.78 20.10 8.76
CA GLN A 379 -20.68 19.32 9.62
C GLN A 379 -21.94 20.10 10.01
N VAL A 380 -21.80 21.40 10.29
CA VAL A 380 -22.94 22.28 10.59
C VAL A 380 -23.83 22.47 9.35
N GLU A 381 -23.23 22.65 8.17
CA GLU A 381 -23.97 22.73 6.91
C GLU A 381 -24.77 21.43 6.63
N ILE A 382 -24.16 20.26 6.88
CA ILE A 382 -24.81 18.95 6.72
C ILE A 382 -25.96 18.79 7.72
N MET A 383 -25.76 19.18 8.98
CA MET A 383 -26.78 19.09 10.04
C MET A 383 -28.00 19.97 9.73
N ILE A 384 -27.77 21.18 9.20
CA ILE A 384 -28.83 22.13 8.84
C ILE A 384 -29.45 21.82 7.46
N GLY A 385 -28.71 21.14 6.57
CA GLY A 385 -29.13 20.83 5.21
C GLY A 385 -29.15 22.04 4.28
N LYS A 386 -28.41 23.12 4.60
CA LYS A 386 -28.31 24.35 3.79
C LYS A 386 -26.89 24.91 3.88
N LYS A 387 -26.45 25.56 2.79
CA LYS A 387 -25.18 26.30 2.77
C LYS A 387 -25.23 27.53 3.69
N ILE A 388 -24.14 27.77 4.41
CA ILE A 388 -24.06 28.86 5.39
C ILE A 388 -22.84 29.72 5.03
N LEU A 389 -23.06 31.00 4.71
CA LEU A 389 -21.96 31.89 4.35
C LEU A 389 -21.11 32.32 5.56
N ARG A 390 -21.72 32.32 6.75
CA ARG A 390 -21.03 32.69 7.99
C ARG A 390 -20.19 31.50 8.47
N PRO A 391 -18.91 31.69 8.80
CA PRO A 391 -18.07 30.60 9.29
C PRO A 391 -18.59 30.06 10.63
N MET A 392 -18.85 28.75 10.67
CA MET A 392 -19.33 28.02 11.85
C MET A 392 -18.23 27.07 12.34
N VAL A 393 -17.26 27.62 13.07
CA VAL A 393 -16.01 26.93 13.46
C VAL A 393 -15.94 26.59 14.96
N ALA A 394 -17.02 26.80 15.71
CA ALA A 394 -17.04 26.63 17.17
C ALA A 394 -16.59 25.22 17.60
N GLY A 395 -17.06 24.17 16.92
CA GLY A 395 -16.67 22.79 17.25
C GLY A 395 -15.17 22.53 17.14
N ALA A 396 -14.47 23.17 16.19
CA ALA A 396 -13.01 23.06 16.08
C ALA A 396 -12.29 23.79 17.23
N ILE A 397 -12.82 24.92 17.69
CA ILE A 397 -12.28 25.69 18.80
C ILE A 397 -12.44 24.90 20.10
N ASP A 398 -13.64 24.36 20.34
CA ASP A 398 -13.95 23.60 21.55
C ASP A 398 -13.09 22.34 21.61
N GLN A 399 -12.94 21.62 20.49
CA GLN A 399 -12.09 20.43 20.44
C GLN A 399 -10.60 20.74 20.60
N MET A 400 -10.12 21.89 20.09
CA MET A 400 -8.75 22.34 20.33
C MET A 400 -8.53 22.64 21.82
N ARG A 401 -9.46 23.36 22.45
CA ARG A 401 -9.42 23.66 23.88
C ARG A 401 -9.39 22.36 24.70
N ASP A 402 -10.29 21.43 24.39
CA ASP A 402 -10.37 20.11 25.04
C ASP A 402 -9.05 19.32 24.96
N VAL A 403 -8.46 19.22 23.77
CA VAL A 403 -7.17 18.52 23.57
C VAL A 403 -6.05 19.18 24.38
N LEU A 404 -5.99 20.51 24.39
CA LEU A 404 -4.98 21.26 25.14
C LEU A 404 -5.17 21.12 26.67
N SER A 405 -6.42 21.04 27.15
CA SER A 405 -6.73 20.77 28.56
C SER A 405 -6.35 19.35 28.95
N ARG A 406 -6.68 18.35 28.12
CA ARG A 406 -6.35 16.94 28.36
C ARG A 406 -4.84 16.71 28.42
N GLU A 407 -4.08 17.38 27.55
CA GLU A 407 -2.61 17.33 27.55
C GLU A 407 -1.97 18.24 28.62
N HIS A 408 -2.77 18.88 29.48
CA HIS A 408 -2.32 19.75 30.57
C HIS A 408 -1.47 20.93 30.10
N TRP A 409 -1.74 21.48 28.90
CA TRP A 409 -1.11 22.71 28.40
C TRP A 409 -1.79 23.96 28.95
N ILE A 410 -3.11 23.93 28.99
CA ILE A 410 -3.98 24.92 29.63
C ILE A 410 -4.63 24.29 30.86
N ASP A 411 -5.45 25.07 31.59
CA ASP A 411 -6.18 24.59 32.76
C ASP A 411 -6.90 23.25 32.43
N PRO A 412 -6.55 22.15 33.15
CA PRO A 412 -7.06 20.82 32.83
C PRO A 412 -8.54 20.65 33.15
N GLY A 413 -9.14 21.49 34.00
CA GLY A 413 -10.57 21.42 34.34
C GLY A 413 -10.98 20.02 34.82
N GLU A 414 -11.87 19.36 34.07
CA GLU A 414 -12.35 17.99 34.33
C GLU A 414 -11.24 16.93 34.26
N TYR A 415 -10.17 17.20 33.52
CA TYR A 415 -9.01 16.31 33.39
C TYR A 415 -7.99 16.48 34.52
N SER A 416 -8.23 17.39 35.47
CA SER A 416 -7.36 17.55 36.63
C SER A 416 -7.36 16.31 37.52
N GLU A 417 -6.22 15.98 38.14
CA GLU A 417 -6.14 14.86 39.09
C GLU A 417 -7.19 14.95 40.19
N ALA A 418 -7.48 16.17 40.68
CA ALA A 418 -8.51 16.41 41.69
C ALA A 418 -9.93 16.10 41.16
N ALA A 419 -10.25 16.49 39.92
CA ALA A 419 -11.53 16.16 39.31
C ALA A 419 -11.66 14.64 39.06
N GLN A 420 -10.58 14.00 38.59
CA GLN A 420 -10.55 12.55 38.40
C GLN A 420 -10.72 11.79 39.71
N GLN A 421 -10.08 12.24 40.80
CA GLN A 421 -10.26 11.65 42.14
C GLN A 421 -11.70 11.77 42.62
N ARG A 422 -12.35 12.91 42.38
CA ARG A 422 -13.78 13.09 42.70
C ARG A 422 -14.66 12.14 41.91
N LEU A 423 -14.43 12.00 40.59
CA LEU A 423 -15.17 11.06 39.74
C LEU A 423 -14.99 9.61 40.21
N VAL A 424 -13.79 9.22 40.64
CA VAL A 424 -13.53 7.89 41.21
C VAL A 424 -14.28 7.69 42.53
N GLN A 425 -14.31 8.69 43.40
CA GLN A 425 -15.06 8.64 44.66
C GLN A 425 -16.56 8.49 44.40
N GLU A 426 -17.12 9.33 43.53
CA GLU A 426 -18.53 9.27 43.12
C GLU A 426 -18.88 7.90 42.50
N ALA A 427 -18.03 7.36 41.63
CA ALA A 427 -18.22 6.04 41.05
C ALA A 427 -18.19 4.93 42.11
N ASN A 428 -17.28 5.00 43.09
CA ASN A 428 -17.21 4.04 44.18
C ASN A 428 -18.45 4.11 45.08
N GLU A 429 -18.98 5.30 45.36
CA GLU A 429 -20.23 5.48 46.11
C GLU A 429 -21.42 4.84 45.39
N VAL A 430 -21.53 5.03 44.07
CA VAL A 430 -22.58 4.39 43.26
C VAL A 430 -22.47 2.87 43.30
N ILE A 431 -21.25 2.33 43.20
CA ILE A 431 -21.00 0.89 43.29
C ILE A 431 -21.40 0.36 44.67
N GLU A 432 -21.04 1.06 45.75
CA GLU A 432 -21.40 0.66 47.10
C GLU A 432 -22.91 0.74 47.35
N ILE A 433 -23.59 1.77 46.85
CA ILE A 433 -25.07 1.86 46.90
C ILE A 433 -25.69 0.69 46.13
N ALA A 434 -25.22 0.40 44.92
CA ALA A 434 -25.72 -0.72 44.13
C ALA A 434 -25.47 -2.07 44.84
N ARG A 435 -24.31 -2.23 45.48
CA ARG A 435 -23.96 -3.41 46.28
C ARG A 435 -24.87 -3.55 47.50
N GLN A 436 -25.16 -2.45 48.19
CA GLN A 436 -26.09 -2.43 49.33
C GLN A 436 -27.51 -2.76 48.90
N GLN A 437 -27.99 -2.20 47.78
CA GLN A 437 -29.29 -2.52 47.19
C GLN A 437 -29.38 -3.99 46.77
N ALA A 438 -28.33 -4.54 46.15
CA ALA A 438 -28.26 -5.96 45.80
C ALA A 438 -28.26 -6.86 47.05
N ALA A 439 -27.54 -6.47 48.11
CA ALA A 439 -27.54 -7.19 49.38
C ALA A 439 -28.91 -7.12 50.09
N ALA A 440 -29.58 -5.97 50.05
CA ALA A 440 -30.94 -5.80 50.57
C ALA A 440 -31.96 -6.63 49.77
N ALA A 441 -31.86 -6.65 48.44
CA ALA A 441 -32.69 -7.49 47.58
C ALA A 441 -32.46 -9.00 47.82
N ALA A 442 -31.20 -9.41 48.07
CA ALA A 442 -30.86 -10.79 48.45
C ALA A 442 -31.45 -11.17 49.82
N LYS A 443 -31.38 -10.26 50.81
CA LYS A 443 -32.01 -10.46 52.13
C LYS A 443 -33.54 -10.55 52.03
N ASN A 444 -34.17 -9.74 51.19
CA ASN A 444 -35.62 -9.81 50.96
C ASN A 444 -36.04 -11.09 50.21
N LYS A 445 -35.20 -11.63 49.31
CA LYS A 445 -35.41 -12.96 48.71
C LYS A 445 -35.22 -14.12 49.69
N ALA A 446 -34.37 -13.97 50.71
CA ALA A 446 -34.19 -14.97 51.76
C ALA A 446 -35.36 -15.03 52.78
N GLY A 447 -36.24 -14.02 52.79
CA GLY A 447 -37.44 -13.96 53.64
C GLY A 447 -38.74 -14.43 52.98
N ALA A 448 -38.72 -14.84 51.71
CA ALA A 448 -39.87 -15.45 51.05
C ALA A 448 -39.93 -16.97 51.40
N PRO A 449 -41.08 -17.52 51.82
CA PRO A 449 -41.19 -18.95 52.05
C PRO A 449 -40.89 -19.69 50.75
N PHE A 450 -40.01 -20.68 50.86
CA PHE A 450 -39.51 -21.53 49.78
C PHE A 450 -40.64 -22.04 48.87
N GLY A 451 -40.86 -21.35 47.75
CA GLY A 451 -41.51 -21.92 46.57
C GLY A 451 -40.41 -22.41 45.64
N MET A 452 -40.27 -23.72 45.51
CA MET A 452 -39.29 -24.35 44.63
C MET A 452 -39.33 -23.74 43.23
N SER A 453 -38.25 -23.07 42.85
CA SER A 453 -37.83 -22.93 41.45
C SER A 453 -36.32 -23.02 41.43
N SER A 454 -35.83 -24.16 40.98
CA SER A 454 -34.41 -24.43 40.75
C SER A 454 -33.89 -23.51 39.66
N TYR A 455 -33.31 -22.37 40.05
CA TYR A 455 -32.52 -21.57 39.12
C TYR A 455 -31.13 -22.20 39.00
N THR A 456 -30.95 -23.07 38.02
CA THR A 456 -29.63 -23.48 37.55
C THR A 456 -28.93 -22.26 36.98
N ALA A 457 -27.84 -21.82 37.63
CA ALA A 457 -26.95 -20.83 37.05
C ALA A 457 -26.48 -21.36 35.68
N PRO A 458 -26.50 -20.54 34.60
CA PRO A 458 -25.87 -20.95 33.36
C PRO A 458 -24.39 -21.24 33.70
N PRO A 459 -23.82 -22.35 33.20
CA PRO A 459 -22.44 -22.68 33.50
C PRO A 459 -21.56 -21.50 33.09
N ILE A 460 -20.76 -21.01 34.03
CA ILE A 460 -19.69 -20.07 33.75
C ILE A 460 -18.83 -20.76 32.70
N ASN A 461 -18.91 -20.27 31.47
CA ASN A 461 -18.10 -20.77 30.38
C ASN A 461 -16.66 -20.29 30.64
N THR A 462 -15.91 -21.07 31.41
CA THR A 462 -14.48 -20.87 31.68
C THR A 462 -13.61 -21.08 30.45
N ASN A 463 -14.20 -21.40 29.29
CA ASN A 463 -13.54 -21.50 28.00
C ASN A 463 -13.86 -20.31 27.08
N ARG A 464 -13.69 -19.09 27.60
CA ARG A 464 -13.18 -18.00 26.75
C ARG A 464 -11.77 -17.69 27.22
N HIS A 465 -10.81 -18.47 26.70
CA HIS A 465 -9.49 -17.92 26.41
C HIS A 465 -9.71 -16.71 25.48
N ARG A 466 -9.91 -15.54 26.09
CA ARG A 466 -9.55 -14.30 25.47
C ARG A 466 -8.03 -14.38 25.38
N LYS A 467 -7.52 -14.70 24.18
CA LYS A 467 -6.15 -14.33 23.87
C LYS A 467 -6.12 -12.81 24.00
N GLU A 468 -5.63 -12.37 25.15
CA GLU A 468 -5.02 -11.06 25.29
C GLU A 468 -3.71 -11.16 24.51
N ASP A 469 -3.84 -11.06 23.18
CA ASP A 469 -2.74 -10.63 22.34
C ASP A 469 -2.64 -9.13 22.62
N ASP A 470 -1.92 -8.77 23.68
CA ASP A 470 -1.19 -7.50 23.86
C ASP A 470 -0.74 -7.36 25.32
N GLU A 471 0.52 -7.77 25.56
CA GLU A 471 1.59 -7.06 26.27
C GLU A 471 2.41 -7.95 27.23
N PRO A 472 3.75 -7.75 27.36
CA PRO A 472 4.69 -6.99 26.51
C PRO A 472 5.51 -7.85 25.53
#